data_AF-A0A0B8QKZ4-F1
#
_entry.id   AF-A0A0B8QKZ4-F1
#
_cell.length_a   1.000
_cell.length_b   1.000
_cell.length_c   1.000
_cell.angle_alpha   90.00
_cell.angle_beta   90.00
_cell.angle_gamma   90.00
#
_symmetry.space_group_name_H-M   'P 1'
#
loop_
_entity.id
_entity.type
_entity.pdbx_description
1 polymer ?
#
loop_
_entity_poly.entity_id
_entity_poly.type
_entity_poly.pdbx_seq_one_letter_code
_entity_poly.pdbx_strand_id
1 'polypeptide(L)' 'MAHSDVDRTKLGHGSNGLSDAESGLYPNPDCVKQLSTGDVALLKGESWLGNSEGGLVHRSPSVPNGQNRLLLTLDFYD' A
#
# COMPACT_ATOMS: atom_id res chain seq x y z
N MET A 1 8.31 2.06 -3.94
CA MET A 1 9.06 1.23 -2.99
C MET A 1 9.08 -0.20 -3.50
N ALA A 2 10.22 -0.88 -3.37
CA ALA A 2 10.30 -2.30 -3.67
C ALA A 2 9.63 -3.11 -2.55
N HIS A 3 9.15 -4.33 -2.81
CA HIS A 3 8.51 -5.12 -1.76
C HIS A 3 9.46 -5.39 -0.58
N SER A 4 10.77 -5.40 -0.83
CA SER A 4 11.84 -5.62 0.16
C SER A 4 11.95 -4.51 1.18
N ASP A 5 11.42 -3.32 0.88
CA ASP A 5 11.54 -2.16 1.76
C ASP A 5 10.36 -2.07 2.74
N VAL A 6 9.44 -3.05 2.71
CA VAL A 6 8.32 -3.16 3.65
C VAL A 6 8.61 -4.24 4.69
N ASP A 7 8.64 -3.86 5.96
CA ASP A 7 8.64 -4.82 7.06
C ASP A 7 7.22 -5.38 7.25
N ARG A 8 6.94 -6.52 6.61
CA ARG A 8 5.62 -7.18 6.65
C ARG A 8 5.23 -7.61 8.08
N THR A 9 6.18 -7.73 9.01
CA THR A 9 5.88 -8.04 10.42
C THR A 9 5.20 -6.87 11.15
N LYS A 10 5.25 -5.66 10.57
CA LYS A 10 4.62 -4.45 11.10
C LYS A 10 3.23 -4.17 10.53
N LEU A 11 2.75 -4.99 9.59
CA LEU A 11 1.43 -4.83 9.00
C LEU A 11 0.31 -5.15 10.01
N GLY A 12 -0.79 -4.40 9.92
CA GLY A 12 -1.97 -4.60 10.76
C GLY A 12 -1.63 -4.48 12.25
N HIS A 13 -1.96 -5.51 13.03
CA HIS A 13 -1.66 -5.55 14.47
C HIS A 13 -0.17 -5.57 14.80
N GLY A 14 0.71 -5.93 13.84
CA GLY A 14 2.15 -5.93 14.03
C GLY A 14 2.78 -4.56 14.30
N SER A 15 2.03 -3.48 14.05
CA SER A 15 2.44 -2.09 14.32
C SER A 15 2.42 -1.70 15.80
N ASN A 16 1.83 -2.52 16.68
CA ASN A 16 1.60 -2.21 18.11
C ASN A 16 0.85 -0.88 18.34
N GLY A 17 -0.03 -0.49 17.41
CA GLY A 17 -0.82 0.74 17.50
C GLY A 17 -0.08 2.01 17.09
N LEU A 18 1.18 1.90 16.64
CA LEU A 18 1.91 3.00 16.05
C LEU A 18 1.44 3.28 14.62
N SER A 19 1.62 4.51 14.15
CA SER A 19 1.35 4.85 12.76
C SER A 19 2.33 4.14 11.81
N ASP A 20 1.97 4.04 10.52
CA ASP A 20 2.87 3.46 9.51
C ASP A 20 4.23 4.22 9.45
N ALA A 21 4.25 5.52 9.76
CA ALA A 21 5.46 6.34 9.80
C ALA A 21 6.34 6.10 11.04
N GLU A 22 5.76 5.61 12.14
CA GLU A 22 6.45 5.42 13.43
C GLU A 22 6.74 3.94 13.72
N SER A 23 6.00 3.01 13.11
CA SER A 23 6.10 1.57 13.36
C SER A 23 7.37 0.90 12.80
N GLY A 24 8.12 1.62 11.96
CA GLY A 24 9.22 1.05 11.19
C GLY A 24 8.76 0.20 10.00
N LEU A 25 7.50 0.34 9.57
CA LEU A 25 6.94 -0.40 8.44
C LEU A 25 7.74 -0.20 7.14
N TYR A 26 8.33 0.98 6.96
CA TYR A 26 9.19 1.32 5.83
C TYR A 26 10.33 2.23 6.29
N PRO A 27 11.46 2.29 5.56
CA PRO A 27 12.68 2.96 6.03
C PRO A 27 12.58 4.49 6.08
N ASN A 28 11.82 5.11 5.19
CA ASN A 28 11.66 6.57 5.10
C ASN A 28 10.35 6.92 4.36
N PRO A 29 9.57 7.94 4.77
CA PRO A 29 8.33 8.33 4.08
C PRO A 29 8.47 8.58 2.57
N ASP A 30 9.63 9.05 2.09
CA ASP A 30 9.83 9.32 0.65
C ASP A 30 9.81 8.06 -0.24
N CYS A 31 9.89 6.87 0.35
CA CYS A 31 9.78 5.60 -0.39
C CYS A 31 8.32 5.29 -0.80
N VAL A 32 7.35 5.89 -0.12
CA VAL A 32 5.92 5.75 -0.39
C VAL A 32 5.57 6.54 -1.65
N LYS A 33 4.88 5.88 -2.58
CA LYS A 33 4.36 6.52 -3.80
C LYS A 33 2.87 6.77 -3.64
N GLN A 34 2.40 7.87 -4.20
CA GLN A 34 0.99 8.28 -4.16
C GLN A 34 0.44 8.36 -5.58
N LEU A 35 -0.81 7.95 -5.74
CA LEU A 35 -1.57 8.12 -6.97
C LEU A 35 -2.32 9.44 -6.90
N SER A 36 -2.22 10.22 -7.96
CA SER A 36 -3.01 11.43 -8.19
C SER A 36 -4.37 11.09 -8.80
N THR A 37 -5.31 12.02 -8.77
CA THR A 37 -6.59 11.87 -9.47
C THR A 37 -6.36 11.63 -10.95
N GLY A 38 -6.89 10.52 -11.48
CA GLY A 38 -6.74 10.12 -12.88
C GLY A 38 -5.59 9.14 -13.13
N ASP A 39 -4.71 8.91 -12.16
CA ASP A 39 -3.68 7.88 -12.30
C ASP A 39 -4.30 6.48 -12.31
N VAL A 40 -3.75 5.61 -13.16
CA VAL A 40 -4.10 4.20 -13.23
C VAL A 40 -2.89 3.38 -12.78
N ALA A 41 -3.10 2.52 -11.79
CA ALA A 41 -2.07 1.61 -11.29
C ALA A 41 -2.45 0.16 -11.58
N LEU A 42 -1.49 -0.62 -12.07
CA LEU A 42 -1.61 -2.08 -12.20
C LEU A 42 -0.86 -2.73 -11.04
N LEU A 43 -1.59 -3.51 -10.24
CA LEU A 43 -1.05 -4.12 -9.03
C LEU A 43 -0.88 -5.63 -9.25
N LYS A 44 0.29 -6.16 -8.93
CA LYS A 44 0.55 -7.60 -8.93
C LYS A 44 0.25 -8.16 -7.54
N GLY A 45 -0.72 -9.07 -7.46
CA GLY A 45 -0.97 -9.87 -6.26
C GLY A 45 0.11 -10.93 -6.04
N GLU A 46 0.06 -11.60 -4.90
CA GLU A 46 1.02 -12.67 -4.56
C GLU A 46 0.83 -13.93 -5.40
N SER A 47 -0.37 -14.16 -5.93
CA SER A 47 -0.68 -15.25 -6.86
C SER A 47 -0.03 -15.10 -8.23
N TRP A 48 0.54 -13.93 -8.54
CA TRP A 48 1.27 -13.72 -9.78
C TRP A 48 2.56 -14.57 -9.79
N LEU A 49 2.83 -15.26 -10.89
CA LEU A 49 4.00 -16.14 -11.02
C LEU A 49 5.31 -15.42 -10.69
N GLY A 50 5.99 -15.87 -9.64
CA GLY A 50 7.25 -15.28 -9.18
C GLY A 50 7.10 -14.03 -8.30
N ASN A 51 5.89 -13.71 -7.81
CA ASN A 51 5.63 -12.57 -6.92
C ASN A 51 5.18 -12.98 -5.51
N SER A 52 5.48 -14.22 -5.08
CA SER A 52 5.19 -14.70 -3.73
C SER A 52 5.78 -13.78 -2.68
N GLU A 53 5.01 -13.41 -1.65
CA GLU A 53 5.36 -12.41 -0.61
C GLU A 53 5.63 -10.98 -1.13
N GLY A 54 5.54 -10.77 -2.45
CA GLY A 54 5.82 -9.52 -3.15
C GLY A 54 4.57 -8.71 -3.48
N GLY A 55 3.42 -9.09 -2.92
CA GLY A 55 2.17 -8.35 -3.11
C GLY A 55 2.32 -6.90 -2.69
N LEU A 56 1.83 -5.97 -3.54
CA LEU A 56 1.92 -4.54 -3.26
C LEU A 56 1.18 -4.21 -1.97
N VAL A 57 1.88 -3.55 -1.05
CA VAL A 57 1.26 -2.95 0.12
C VAL A 57 0.80 -1.54 -0.24
N HIS A 58 -0.50 -1.27 -0.04
CA HIS A 58 -1.09 0.04 -0.25
C HIS A 58 -1.90 0.50 0.98
N ARG A 59 -2.11 1.80 1.06
CA ARG A 59 -2.91 2.46 2.10
C ARG A 59 -3.75 3.57 1.48
N SER A 60 -4.99 3.69 1.93
CA SER A 60 -5.84 4.82 1.60
C SER A 60 -5.60 5.91 2.64
N PRO A 61 -4.94 7.03 2.32
CA PRO A 61 -4.75 8.12 3.26
C PRO A 61 -6.11 8.78 3.58
N SER A 62 -6.22 9.42 4.74
CA SER A 62 -7.42 10.16 5.13
C SER A 62 -7.86 11.16 4.05
N VAL A 63 -9.16 11.29 3.86
CA VAL A 63 -9.75 12.29 2.95
C VAL A 63 -9.88 13.61 3.72
N PRO A 64 -9.37 14.75 3.20
CA PRO A 64 -9.53 16.04 3.84
C PRO A 64 -11.01 16.43 4.03
N ASN A 65 -11.30 17.21 5.08
CA ASN A 65 -12.65 17.68 5.38
C ASN A 65 -13.27 18.40 4.17
N GLY A 66 -14.54 18.08 3.87
CA GLY A 66 -15.29 18.67 2.76
C GLY A 66 -14.92 18.13 1.37
N GLN A 67 -14.04 17.13 1.27
CA GLN A 67 -13.70 16.46 0.01
C GLN A 67 -14.27 15.05 -0.06
N ASN A 68 -14.46 14.57 -1.28
CA ASN A 68 -14.83 13.18 -1.57
C ASN A 68 -13.73 12.53 -2.44
N ARG A 69 -13.47 11.25 -2.21
CA ARG A 69 -12.55 10.45 -3.05
C ARG A 69 -13.31 9.25 -3.60
N LEU A 70 -13.28 9.09 -4.93
CA LEU A 70 -13.70 7.86 -5.61
C LEU A 70 -12.46 7.04 -5.95
N LEU A 71 -12.43 5.79 -5.53
CA LEU A 71 -11.45 4.78 -5.93
C LEU A 71 -12.21 3.66 -6.63
N LEU A 72 -11.82 3.33 -7.86
CA LEU A 72 -12.32 2.17 -8.58
C LEU A 72 -11.23 1.11 -8.63
N THR A 73 -11.51 -0.05 -8.04
CA THR A 73 -10.65 -1.24 -8.15
C THR A 73 -11.34 -2.25 -9.05
N LEU A 74 -10.59 -2.76 -10.02
CA LEU A 74 -11.02 -3.87 -10.88
C LEU A 74 -10.10 -5.04 -10.58
N ASP A 75 -10.68 -6.15 -10.16
CA ASP A 75 -9.96 -7.40 -9.98
C ASP A 75 -10.37 -8.38 -11.07
N PHE A 76 -9.37 -8.99 -11.70
CA PHE A 76 -9.58 -9.95 -12.78
C PHE A 76 -9.29 -11.33 -12.21
N TYR A 77 -10.35 -12.07 -11.92
CA TYR A 77 -10.27 -13.49 -11.63
C TYR A 77 -10.64 -14.26 -12.91
N ASP A 78 -10.02 -15.43 -13.11
CA ASP A 78 -10.63 -16.51 -13.89
C ASP A 78 -11.43 -17.40 -12.94
#